data_AF-A0A3D4Z354-F1
#
_entry.id   AF-A0A3D4Z354-F1
#
_cell.length_a   1.000
_cell.length_b   1.000
_cell.length_c   1.000
_cell.angle_alpha   90.00
_cell.angle_beta   90.00
_cell.angle_gamma   90.00
#
_symmetry.space_group_name_H-M   'P 1'
#
loop_
_entity.id
_entity.type
_entity.pdbx_description
1 polymer ?
#
loop_
_entity_poly.entity_id
_entity_poly.type
_entity_poly.pdbx_seq_one_letter_code
_entity_poly.pdbx_strand_id
1 'polypeptide(L)' 'AITRAAKLTWPVLQFVNNRFKDGKSFQPQWAPGPLLKSYERTSPKLGFPRNTDSLCPGCVK' A
#
# COMPACT_ATOMS: atom_id res chain seq x y z
N ALA A 1 -3.07 -19.16 21.01
CA ALA A 1 -4.49 -18.94 20.63
C ALA A 1 -4.64 -17.84 19.57
N ILE A 2 -4.07 -16.65 19.78
CA ILE A 2 -4.19 -15.47 18.90
C ILE A 2 -3.79 -15.75 17.44
N THR A 3 -2.67 -16.44 17.21
CA THR A 3 -2.23 -16.79 15.84
C THR A 3 -3.24 -17.68 15.10
N ARG A 4 -3.93 -18.58 15.81
CA ARG A 4 -4.95 -19.44 15.20
C ARG A 4 -6.18 -18.63 14.81
N ALA A 5 -6.60 -17.71 15.68
CA ALA A 5 -7.68 -16.77 15.37
C ALA A 5 -7.33 -15.92 14.14
N ALA A 6 -6.13 -15.32 14.11
CA ALA A 6 -5.67 -14.49 12.99
C ALA A 6 -5.65 -15.26 11.64
N LYS A 7 -5.21 -16.52 11.65
CA LYS A 7 -5.20 -17.37 10.44
C LYS A 7 -6.59 -17.63 9.89
N LEU A 8 -7.61 -17.71 10.74
CA LEU A 8 -8.99 -17.94 10.33
C LEU A 8 -9.70 -16.63 9.92
N THR A 9 -9.42 -15.52 10.60
CA THR A 9 -10.08 -14.24 10.32
C THR A 9 -9.55 -13.56 9.07
N TRP A 10 -8.25 -13.68 8.78
CA TRP A 10 -7.64 -13.03 7.62
C TRP A 10 -8.30 -13.35 6.26
N PRO A 11 -8.56 -14.62 5.89
CA PRO A 11 -9.21 -14.93 4.61
C PRO A 11 -10.64 -14.39 4.52
N VAL A 12 -11.38 -14.38 5.64
CA VAL A 12 -12.74 -13.83 5.70
C VAL A 12 -12.72 -12.32 5.44
N LEU A 13 -11.81 -11.60 6.10
CA LEU A 13 -11.65 -10.15 5.88
C LEU A 13 -11.21 -9.84 4.45
N GLN A 14 -10.30 -10.65 3.87
CA GLN A 14 -9.89 -10.49 2.47
C GLN A 14 -11.05 -10.72 1.50
N PHE A 15 -11.88 -11.73 1.75
CA PHE A 15 -13.05 -12.02 0.92
C PHE A 15 -14.01 -10.83 0.89
N VAL A 16 -14.34 -10.28 2.07
CA VAL A 16 -15.20 -9.09 2.18
C VAL A 16 -14.56 -7.91 1.47
N ASN A 17 -13.28 -7.63 1.73
CA ASN A 17 -12.56 -6.52 1.08
C ASN A 17 -12.52 -6.63 -0.45
N ASN A 18 -12.42 -7.86 -0.98
CA ASN A 18 -12.45 -8.09 -2.43
C ASN A 18 -13.85 -8.02 -3.05
N ARG A 19 -14.90 -8.27 -2.26
CA ARG A 19 -16.29 -8.20 -2.75
C ARG A 19 -16.84 -6.77 -2.80
N PHE A 20 -16.31 -5.88 -1.96
CA PHE A 20 -16.74 -4.48 -1.82
C PHE A 20 -15.61 -3.50 -2.13
N LYS A 21 -15.11 -3.53 -3.38
CA LYS A 21 -13.95 -2.72 -3.81
C LYS A 21 -14.28 -1.26 -4.13
N ASP A 22 -15.55 -0.97 -4.45
CA ASP A 22 -15.98 0.31 -5.06
C ASP A 22 -16.31 1.41 -4.03
N GLY A 23 -15.83 1.28 -2.79
CA GLY A 23 -16.03 2.29 -1.76
C GLY A 23 -15.14 3.52 -1.98
N LYS A 24 -15.70 4.72 -1.77
CA LYS A 24 -14.92 5.97 -1.75
C LYS A 24 -13.72 5.84 -0.81
N SER A 25 -12.57 6.37 -1.23
CA SER A 25 -11.41 6.39 -0.35
C SER A 25 -11.47 7.53 0.66
N PHE A 26 -10.76 7.36 1.77
CA PHE A 26 -10.66 8.39 2.79
C PHE A 26 -9.91 9.60 2.23
N GLN A 27 -10.49 10.79 2.38
CA GLN A 27 -9.87 12.06 2.01
C GLN A 27 -9.61 12.88 3.28
N PRO A 28 -8.37 12.88 3.81
CA PRO A 28 -8.02 13.74 4.92
C PRO A 28 -7.96 15.22 4.48
N GLN A 29 -8.17 16.14 5.42
CA GLN A 29 -8.21 17.59 5.15
C GLN A 29 -6.89 18.15 4.56
N TRP A 30 -5.76 17.51 4.86
CA TRP A 30 -4.44 17.93 4.39
C TRP A 30 -4.10 17.42 2.99
N ALA A 31 -4.85 16.46 2.44
CA ALA A 31 -4.56 15.89 1.12
C ALA A 31 -5.38 16.59 0.03
N PRO A 32 -4.80 16.85 -1.15
CA PRO A 32 -5.51 17.49 -2.26
C PRO A 32 -6.63 16.63 -2.85
N GLY A 33 -6.69 15.34 -2.52
CA GLY A 33 -7.73 14.43 -2.96
C GLY A 33 -7.76 13.12 -2.15
N PRO A 34 -8.70 12.22 -2.44
CA PRO A 34 -8.80 10.92 -1.77
C PRO A 34 -7.53 10.09 -1.91
N LEU A 35 -7.13 9.39 -0.85
CA LEU A 35 -5.96 8.52 -0.89
C LEU A 35 -6.20 7.33 -1.84
N LEU A 36 -5.21 6.97 -2.66
CA LEU A 36 -5.34 5.83 -3.57
C LEU A 36 -5.50 4.50 -2.82
N LYS A 37 -6.42 3.66 -3.28
CA LYS A 37 -6.57 2.27 -2.82
C LYS A 37 -5.32 1.47 -3.19
N SER A 38 -5.06 0.37 -2.47
CA SER A 38 -3.86 -0.44 -2.70
C SER A 38 -3.70 -0.91 -4.15
N TYR A 39 -4.80 -1.19 -4.85
CA TYR A 39 -4.79 -1.63 -6.24
C TYR A 39 -4.66 -0.48 -7.26
N GLU A 40 -4.84 0.77 -6.84
CA GLU A 40 -4.68 1.98 -7.68
C GLU A 40 -3.28 2.58 -7.54
N ARG A 41 -2.50 2.11 -6.55
CA ARG A 41 -1.14 2.59 -6.32
C ARG A 41 -0.25 2.19 -7.48
N THR A 42 0.31 3.18 -8.16
CA THR A 42 1.33 2.99 -9.17
C THR A 42 2.71 3.26 -8.59
N SER A 43 3.72 2.54 -9.07
CA SER A 43 5.09 2.96 -8.82
C SER A 43 5.30 4.30 -9.50
N PRO A 44 5.76 5.34 -8.79
CA PRO A 44 6.07 6.61 -9.44
C PRO A 44 7.04 6.35 -10.58
N LYS A 45 6.92 7.09 -11.68
CA LYS A 45 7.92 7.00 -12.75
C LYS A 45 9.24 7.50 -12.19
N LEU A 46 10.09 6.54 -11.89
CA LEU A 46 11.42 6.72 -11.41
C LEU A 46 12.23 7.20 -12.61
N GLY A 47 12.27 8.51 -12.84
CA GLY A 47 13.05 9.10 -13.92
C GLY A 47 14.43 8.45 -13.94
N PHE A 48 14.76 7.77 -15.03
CA PHE A 48 16.04 7.09 -15.17
C PHE A 48 17.09 8.08 -15.67
N PRO A 49 18.29 8.13 -15.07
CA PRO A 49 18.69 7.48 -13.81
C PRO A 49 18.21 8.27 -12.57
N ARG A 50 17.72 7.56 -11.56
CA ARG A 50 17.48 8.17 -10.23
C ARG A 50 18.81 8.24 -9.49
N ASN A 51 19.35 9.44 -9.30
CA ASN A 51 20.32 9.70 -8.23
C ASN A 51 19.54 9.76 -6.92
N THR A 52 19.17 8.60 -6.38
CA THR A 52 18.92 8.53 -4.94
C THR A 52 20.30 8.47 -4.32
N ASP A 53 20.70 9.49 -3.56
CA ASP A 53 21.87 9.40 -2.69
C ASP A 53 21.55 8.38 -1.60
N SER A 54 21.69 7.10 -1.96
CA SER A 54 21.50 6.01 -1.03
C SER A 54 22.71 6.05 -0.11
N LEU A 55 22.55 6.70 1.04
CA LEU A 55 23.49 6.68 2.17
C LEU A 55 23.70 5.26 2.74
N CYS A 56 23.26 4.21 2.04
CA CYS A 56 23.50 2.82 2.41
C CYS A 56 24.94 2.44 2.04
N PRO A 57 25.81 2.14 3.02
CA PRO A 57 27.21 1.82 2.77
C PRO A 57 27.45 0.57 1.92
N GLY A 58 26.42 -0.26 1.71
CA GLY A 58 26.51 -1.49 0.92
C GLY A 58 26.02 -1.38 -0.53
N CYS A 59 25.45 -0.25 -0.94
CA CYS A 59 24.81 -0.12 -2.26
C CYS A 59 25.66 0.62 -3.31
N VAL A 60 26.84 1.13 -2.94
CA VAL A 60 27.77 1.90 -3.79
C VAL A 60 29.13 1.20 -3.99
N LYS A 61 29.15 -0.13 -4.02
CA LYS A 61 30.32 -0.89 -4.51
C LYS A 61 30.09 -1.40 -5.92
#